data_AF-A0A9N8JD79-F1
#
_entry.id   AF-A0A9N8JD79-F1
#
_cell.length_a   1.000
_cell.length_b   1.000
_cell.length_c   1.000
_cell.angle_alpha   90.00
_cell.angle_beta   90.00
_cell.angle_gamma   90.00
#
_symmetry.space_group_name_H-M   'P 1'
#
loop_
_entity.id
_entity.type
_entity.pdbx_description
1 polymer ?
#
loop_
_entity_poly.entity_id
_entity_poly.type
_entity_poly.pdbx_seq_one_letter_code
_entity_poly.pdbx_strand_id
1 'polypeptide(L)'
;MLRSNDICESGSWMSEGTHIYDWGLPFTRFLGTLLIAHPVLSDSCSGNTAADRSIWCDYDLSTDYYEVVPETGVTREYWFEINQTTAAPDGYSRMVMAVNGSVPGPTIYADWGDTVKVHVINNLEASNNGTSVHFHGIRQNYTNPQDGVVSITQCPTAPGSEILYTWRATQYGTADVLYASAQSSGPPTLDNGLINGTNVYGDDDSDSQTGSRLELSVVNGTSYRMRLVNAAIDTHFKFMIDNHTMTVIANDLVPIVPYETTVLDISMGQRYDIVVKMDQEDTADDFWLRAIPQAACSDNDSSDNIKAIIHYGSSSSTPTTSAYSYTDECVDEDLTDLVPYLAKDADSSYWSNETVATVGFNDNSLFRWKLNSVSMMVEWANPTLLQIYNNESDWSNTSNIITLSEADEWAYLIIETEMTVSHPIHLHGHDFMILAQGSGDYSSSDLNLSNPPRRDVAILPDSGYLVLAFKTDNP
;
A
#
# COMPACT_ATOMS: atom_id res chain seq x y z
N MET A 1 13.97 -6.23 -24.57
CA MET A 1 13.85 -5.32 -25.73
C MET A 1 12.39 -4.88 -25.75
N LEU A 2 12.11 -3.72 -25.14
CA LEU A 2 10.75 -3.17 -25.01
C LEU A 2 10.20 -2.82 -26.39
N ARG A 3 8.98 -3.24 -26.70
CA ARG A 3 8.27 -2.78 -27.90
C ARG A 3 7.35 -1.63 -27.51
N SER A 4 7.11 -0.69 -28.42
CA SER A 4 6.18 0.43 -28.18
C SER A 4 4.79 -0.05 -27.73
N ASN A 5 4.33 -1.19 -28.28
CA ASN A 5 3.05 -1.80 -27.92
C ASN A 5 3.01 -2.35 -26.48
N ASP A 6 4.16 -2.61 -25.86
CA ASP A 6 4.26 -3.03 -24.47
C ASP A 6 4.11 -1.82 -23.50
N ILE A 7 4.17 -0.59 -24.02
CA ILE A 7 4.03 0.68 -23.26
C ILE A 7 2.64 1.29 -23.52
N CYS A 8 2.24 1.36 -24.80
CA CYS A 8 0.93 1.84 -25.25
C CYS A 8 0.50 1.06 -26.50
N GLU A 9 -0.68 0.44 -26.49
CA GLU A 9 -1.27 -0.08 -27.73
C GLU A 9 -1.64 1.07 -28.67
N SER A 10 -1.30 0.95 -29.96
CA SER A 10 -1.68 1.92 -30.99
C SER A 10 -3.18 1.82 -31.29
N GLY A 11 -4.02 2.40 -30.42
CA GLY A 11 -5.47 2.45 -30.56
C GLY A 11 -5.99 3.86 -30.33
N SER A 12 -6.64 4.43 -31.35
CA SER A 12 -7.23 5.77 -31.36
C SER A 12 -8.48 5.88 -30.47
N TRP A 13 -8.35 5.74 -29.16
CA TRP A 13 -9.47 5.81 -28.20
C TRP A 13 -9.56 7.14 -27.44
N MET A 14 -8.82 8.17 -27.88
CA MET A 14 -8.86 9.49 -27.25
C MET A 14 -9.50 10.51 -28.18
N SER A 15 -10.82 10.45 -28.32
CA SER A 15 -11.66 11.61 -28.63
C SER A 15 -13.14 11.28 -28.47
N GLU A 16 -13.86 12.17 -27.77
CA GLU A 16 -15.30 12.48 -27.83
C GLU A 16 -16.28 11.38 -28.28
N GLY A 17 -17.16 10.98 -27.37
CA GLY A 17 -18.17 9.96 -27.62
C GLY A 17 -19.16 10.30 -28.74
N THR A 18 -19.56 9.28 -29.51
CA THR A 18 -20.96 9.02 -29.89
C THR A 18 -21.14 7.61 -30.49
N HIS A 19 -22.24 6.99 -30.08
CA HIS A 19 -22.87 5.70 -30.41
C HIS A 19 -22.55 4.94 -31.71
N ILE A 20 -22.54 3.60 -31.62
CA ILE A 20 -23.35 2.67 -32.46
C ILE A 20 -23.87 1.48 -31.61
N TYR A 21 -25.18 1.23 -31.66
CA TYR A 21 -25.86 0.01 -31.16
C TYR A 21 -25.84 -1.09 -32.25
N ASP A 22 -25.72 -2.37 -31.90
CA ASP A 22 -26.68 -3.42 -32.33
C ASP A 22 -26.48 -4.75 -31.55
N TRP A 23 -27.55 -5.52 -31.49
CA TRP A 23 -27.93 -6.59 -30.58
C TRP A 23 -27.44 -8.00 -30.97
N GLY A 24 -27.35 -8.92 -29.99
CA GLY A 24 -27.78 -10.31 -30.23
C GLY A 24 -27.15 -11.45 -29.43
N LEU A 25 -27.94 -11.93 -28.45
CA LEU A 25 -28.19 -13.33 -28.05
C LEU A 25 -27.33 -14.00 -26.96
N PRO A 26 -27.95 -14.93 -26.19
CA PRO A 26 -27.59 -15.22 -24.81
C PRO A 26 -26.70 -16.45 -24.68
N PHE A 27 -25.77 -16.43 -23.73
CA PHE A 27 -25.18 -17.66 -23.19
C PHE A 27 -25.63 -17.89 -21.75
N THR A 28 -26.48 -18.90 -21.61
CA THR A 28 -26.76 -19.57 -20.34
C THR A 28 -25.51 -20.33 -19.91
N ARG A 29 -25.05 -20.21 -18.66
CA ARG A 29 -24.26 -21.27 -18.00
C ARG A 29 -24.28 -21.17 -16.46
N PHE A 30 -24.96 -22.18 -15.91
CA PHE A 30 -24.70 -22.93 -14.67
C PHE A 30 -24.10 -22.22 -13.45
N LEU A 31 -24.94 -22.12 -12.39
CA LEU A 31 -24.47 -22.18 -11.01
C LEU A 31 -23.78 -23.52 -10.76
N GLY A 32 -22.51 -23.46 -10.39
CA GLY A 32 -21.78 -24.55 -9.77
C GLY A 32 -20.90 -23.98 -8.67
N THR A 33 -21.32 -24.14 -7.41
CA THR A 33 -20.49 -23.83 -6.24
C THR A 33 -19.33 -24.81 -6.22
N LEU A 34 -18.16 -24.37 -6.68
CA LEU A 34 -16.92 -25.12 -6.55
C LEU A 34 -16.24 -24.68 -5.25
N LEU A 35 -16.38 -25.48 -4.20
CA LEU A 35 -15.44 -25.45 -3.08
C LEU A 35 -14.07 -25.87 -3.60
N ILE A 36 -13.22 -24.89 -3.92
CA ILE A 36 -11.82 -25.15 -4.19
C ILE A 36 -11.14 -25.32 -2.83
N ALA A 37 -10.99 -26.57 -2.40
CA ALA A 37 -9.97 -26.92 -1.43
C ALA A 37 -8.62 -26.57 -2.07
N HIS A 38 -7.94 -25.56 -1.54
CA HIS A 38 -6.60 -25.20 -1.98
C HIS A 38 -5.69 -26.40 -1.73
N PRO A 39 -4.97 -26.90 -2.75
CA PRO A 39 -3.96 -27.93 -2.52
C PRO A 39 -2.91 -27.34 -1.56
N VAL A 40 -2.57 -28.11 -0.53
CA VAL A 40 -1.47 -27.82 0.38
C VAL A 40 -0.24 -27.49 -0.46
N LEU A 41 0.32 -26.30 -0.23
CA LEU A 41 1.50 -25.75 -0.89
C LEU A 41 2.66 -26.77 -0.88
N SER A 42 3.52 -26.67 -1.91
CA SER A 42 4.81 -27.38 -1.99
C SER A 42 5.54 -27.34 -0.65
N ASP A 43 6.21 -28.44 -0.28
CA ASP A 43 6.94 -28.61 0.98
C ASP A 43 7.58 -27.28 1.43
N SER A 44 7.12 -26.76 2.58
CA SER A 44 7.65 -25.55 3.19
C SER A 44 9.17 -25.55 3.16
N CYS A 45 9.78 -24.41 2.81
CA CYS A 45 11.24 -24.28 2.80
C CYS A 45 11.86 -24.91 4.04
N SER A 46 12.82 -25.82 3.85
CA SER A 46 13.41 -26.58 4.96
C SER A 46 13.97 -25.64 6.02
N GLY A 47 13.68 -25.93 7.29
CA GLY A 47 14.13 -25.11 8.42
C GLY A 47 13.17 -23.97 8.81
N ASN A 48 12.28 -23.51 7.92
CA ASN A 48 11.27 -22.51 8.30
C ASN A 48 10.13 -23.16 9.10
N THR A 49 10.22 -23.10 10.42
CA THR A 49 9.27 -23.75 11.33
C THR A 49 8.62 -22.75 12.26
N ALA A 50 7.56 -23.15 12.97
CA ALA A 50 6.97 -22.29 14.01
C ALA A 50 7.97 -21.96 15.13
N ALA A 51 8.94 -22.83 15.40
CA ALA A 51 9.97 -22.62 16.41
C ALA A 51 11.13 -21.75 15.92
N ASP A 52 11.37 -21.70 14.61
CA ASP A 52 12.41 -20.90 13.99
C ASP A 52 11.95 -20.39 12.62
N ARG A 53 11.55 -19.11 12.59
CA ARG A 53 11.13 -18.40 11.38
C ARG A 53 12.28 -17.64 10.71
N SER A 54 13.48 -17.70 11.27
CA SER A 54 14.64 -16.98 10.74
C SER A 54 15.27 -17.65 9.52
N ILE A 55 15.05 -18.96 9.37
CA ILE A 55 15.61 -19.78 8.29
C ILE A 55 14.61 -19.90 7.14
N TRP A 56 15.11 -19.89 5.91
CA TRP A 56 14.36 -20.09 4.67
C TRP A 56 15.16 -20.91 3.66
N CYS A 57 15.01 -22.24 3.68
CA CYS A 57 15.81 -23.14 2.84
C CYS A 57 17.33 -22.93 3.08
N ASP A 58 18.08 -22.51 2.06
CA ASP A 58 19.51 -22.19 2.12
C ASP A 58 19.78 -20.71 2.45
N TYR A 59 18.73 -19.95 2.75
CA TYR A 59 18.73 -18.53 3.05
C TYR A 59 18.20 -18.27 4.46
N ASP A 60 18.35 -17.04 4.94
CA ASP A 60 17.85 -16.61 6.25
C ASP A 60 17.61 -15.09 6.29
N LEU A 61 17.17 -14.57 7.45
CA LEU A 61 16.94 -13.14 7.66
C LEU A 61 18.17 -12.25 7.46
N SER A 62 19.39 -12.82 7.51
CA SER A 62 20.64 -12.09 7.28
C SER A 62 21.05 -12.05 5.81
N THR A 63 20.35 -12.79 4.94
CA THR A 63 20.60 -12.76 3.51
C THR A 63 20.25 -11.39 2.94
N ASP A 64 21.18 -10.81 2.18
CA ASP A 64 20.98 -9.52 1.53
C ASP A 64 20.01 -9.63 0.35
N TYR A 65 18.71 -9.48 0.62
CA TYR A 65 17.63 -9.67 -0.35
C TYR A 65 17.58 -8.61 -1.46
N TYR A 66 18.43 -7.57 -1.39
CA TYR A 66 18.61 -6.62 -2.49
C TYR A 66 19.56 -7.16 -3.57
N GLU A 67 20.47 -8.05 -3.20
CA GLU A 67 21.52 -8.60 -4.07
C GLU A 67 21.31 -10.08 -4.38
N VAL A 68 20.70 -10.81 -3.45
CA VAL A 68 20.52 -12.26 -3.50
C VAL A 68 19.03 -12.58 -3.47
N VAL A 69 18.57 -13.37 -4.45
CA VAL A 69 17.18 -13.82 -4.53
C VAL A 69 17.16 -15.33 -4.85
N PRO A 70 16.34 -16.14 -4.16
CA PRO A 70 16.23 -17.58 -4.44
C PRO A 70 15.77 -17.87 -5.87
N GLU A 71 16.44 -18.79 -6.55
CA GLU A 71 16.02 -19.30 -7.86
C GLU A 71 15.07 -20.49 -7.66
N THR A 72 13.79 -20.22 -7.45
CA THR A 72 12.79 -21.28 -7.19
C THR A 72 12.38 -22.01 -8.47
N GLY A 73 12.46 -21.34 -9.62
CA GLY A 73 11.92 -21.82 -10.90
C GLY A 73 10.39 -21.93 -10.94
N VAL A 74 9.70 -21.47 -9.89
CA VAL A 74 8.24 -21.50 -9.76
C VAL A 74 7.65 -20.21 -10.33
N THR A 75 6.57 -20.35 -11.09
CA THR A 75 5.74 -19.21 -11.54
C THR A 75 4.37 -19.30 -10.89
N ARG A 76 3.94 -18.22 -10.25
CA ARG A 76 2.60 -18.02 -9.71
C ARG A 76 1.84 -17.12 -10.67
N GLU A 77 0.75 -17.62 -11.23
CA GLU A 77 0.00 -16.93 -12.29
C GLU A 77 -1.43 -16.67 -11.82
N TYR A 78 -1.91 -15.44 -12.00
CA TYR A 78 -3.20 -14.94 -11.53
C TYR A 78 -3.95 -14.21 -12.63
N TRP A 79 -5.29 -14.19 -12.50
CA TRP A 79 -6.20 -13.46 -13.37
C TRP A 79 -7.06 -12.51 -12.53
N PHE A 80 -6.91 -11.23 -12.80
CA PHE A 80 -7.59 -10.12 -12.16
C PHE A 80 -8.56 -9.48 -13.15
N GLU A 81 -9.84 -9.78 -12.99
CA GLU A 81 -10.91 -9.11 -13.71
C GLU A 81 -11.37 -7.89 -12.92
N ILE A 82 -11.09 -6.70 -13.44
CA ILE A 82 -11.49 -5.43 -12.82
C ILE A 82 -12.90 -5.13 -13.29
N ASN A 83 -13.86 -5.31 -12.38
CA ASN A 83 -15.28 -5.18 -12.66
C ASN A 83 -15.89 -4.03 -11.85
N GLN A 84 -16.88 -3.36 -12.44
CA GLN A 84 -17.76 -2.48 -11.69
C GLN A 84 -18.92 -3.33 -11.13
N THR A 85 -19.07 -3.37 -9.81
CA THR A 85 -20.10 -4.18 -9.13
C THR A 85 -20.73 -3.41 -7.97
N THR A 86 -21.75 -3.97 -7.34
CA THR A 86 -22.38 -3.45 -6.13
C THR A 86 -21.94 -4.30 -4.94
N ALA A 87 -21.48 -3.65 -3.87
CA ALA A 87 -21.10 -4.31 -2.61
C ALA A 87 -21.70 -3.56 -1.41
N ALA A 88 -21.91 -4.28 -0.31
CA ALA A 88 -22.42 -3.73 0.96
C ALA A 88 -21.56 -4.22 2.14
N PRO A 89 -20.26 -3.88 2.20
CA PRO A 89 -19.32 -4.42 3.19
C PRO A 89 -19.66 -4.06 4.63
N ASP A 90 -20.40 -2.96 4.83
CA ASP A 90 -20.91 -2.46 6.10
C ASP A 90 -22.44 -2.48 6.17
N GLY A 91 -23.09 -3.21 5.25
CA GLY A 91 -24.55 -3.23 5.12
C GLY A 91 -25.12 -2.11 4.24
N TYR A 92 -24.33 -1.09 3.88
CA TYR A 92 -24.75 -0.05 2.93
C TYR A 92 -24.27 -0.34 1.51
N SER A 93 -25.24 -0.59 0.63
CA SER A 93 -25.01 -0.89 -0.78
C SER A 93 -24.44 0.30 -1.53
N ARG A 94 -23.30 0.09 -2.20
CA ARG A 94 -22.63 1.09 -3.04
C ARG A 94 -21.98 0.45 -4.26
N MET A 95 -21.78 1.25 -5.30
CA MET A 95 -20.98 0.83 -6.46
C MET A 95 -19.50 0.81 -6.07
N VAL A 96 -18.81 -0.27 -6.43
CA VAL A 96 -17.38 -0.46 -6.23
C VAL A 96 -16.72 -0.91 -7.52
N MET A 97 -15.44 -0.57 -7.69
CA MET A 97 -14.56 -1.22 -8.66
C MET A 97 -13.78 -2.29 -7.91
N ALA A 98 -13.94 -3.54 -8.30
CA ALA A 98 -13.45 -4.69 -7.54
C ALA A 98 -12.70 -5.66 -8.45
N VAL A 99 -11.59 -6.20 -7.93
CA VAL A 99 -10.87 -7.30 -8.57
C VAL A 99 -11.61 -8.61 -8.26
N ASN A 100 -12.03 -9.33 -9.29
CA ASN A 100 -12.78 -10.59 -9.19
C ASN A 100 -14.05 -10.46 -8.32
N GLY A 101 -14.66 -9.27 -8.29
CA GLY A 101 -15.92 -9.01 -7.61
C GLY A 101 -15.85 -8.88 -6.09
N SER A 102 -14.66 -8.86 -5.48
CA SER A 102 -14.49 -8.75 -4.02
C SER A 102 -13.70 -7.51 -3.59
N VAL A 103 -13.97 -7.05 -2.37
CA VAL A 103 -13.19 -6.03 -1.65
C VAL A 103 -12.91 -6.57 -0.24
N PRO A 104 -11.64 -6.87 0.11
CA PRO A 104 -10.46 -6.80 -0.73
C PRO A 104 -10.50 -7.74 -1.94
N GLY A 105 -9.68 -7.45 -2.95
CA GLY A 105 -9.42 -8.38 -4.05
C GLY A 105 -8.72 -9.67 -3.57
N PRO A 106 -8.60 -10.68 -4.44
CA PRO A 106 -7.88 -11.90 -4.12
C PRO A 106 -6.40 -11.62 -3.79
N THR A 107 -5.90 -12.26 -2.73
CA THR A 107 -4.50 -12.13 -2.32
C THR A 107 -3.58 -12.87 -3.28
N ILE A 108 -2.51 -12.21 -3.71
CA ILE A 108 -1.37 -12.84 -4.40
C ILE A 108 -0.50 -13.49 -3.32
N TYR A 109 -0.25 -14.80 -3.47
CA TYR A 109 0.61 -15.58 -2.60
C TYR A 109 1.76 -16.18 -3.41
N ALA A 110 2.98 -15.77 -3.09
CA ALA A 110 4.19 -16.24 -3.73
C ALA A 110 5.28 -16.47 -2.68
N ASP A 111 6.19 -17.41 -2.97
CA ASP A 111 7.39 -17.60 -2.17
C ASP A 111 8.48 -16.62 -2.61
N TRP A 112 9.40 -16.28 -1.71
CA TRP A 112 10.52 -15.41 -2.05
C TRP A 112 11.34 -16.01 -3.20
N GLY A 113 11.45 -15.26 -4.30
CA GLY A 113 12.16 -15.67 -5.51
C GLY A 113 11.29 -16.25 -6.62
N ASP A 114 10.01 -16.53 -6.36
CA ASP A 114 9.04 -16.91 -7.40
C ASP A 114 8.91 -15.82 -8.48
N THR A 115 8.58 -16.23 -9.69
CA THR A 115 8.06 -15.30 -10.71
C THR A 115 6.55 -15.15 -10.52
N VAL A 116 6.06 -13.92 -10.44
CA VAL A 116 4.63 -13.63 -10.37
C VAL A 116 4.16 -13.07 -11.70
N LYS A 117 3.04 -13.59 -12.18
CA LYS A 117 2.35 -13.16 -13.38
C LYS A 117 0.92 -12.80 -13.04
N VAL A 118 0.47 -11.62 -13.44
CA VAL A 118 -0.91 -11.18 -13.23
C VAL A 118 -1.47 -10.66 -14.54
N HIS A 119 -2.45 -11.40 -15.05
CA HIS A 119 -3.29 -10.99 -16.16
C HIS A 119 -4.36 -10.04 -15.63
N VAL A 120 -4.28 -8.76 -15.97
CA VAL A 120 -5.27 -7.74 -15.59
C VAL A 120 -6.18 -7.48 -16.78
N ILE A 121 -7.45 -7.82 -16.62
CA ILE A 121 -8.50 -7.67 -17.64
C ILE A 121 -9.41 -6.53 -17.20
N ASN A 122 -9.49 -5.47 -18.01
CA ASN A 122 -10.30 -4.30 -17.71
C ASN A 122 -11.74 -4.47 -18.23
N ASN A 123 -12.71 -4.77 -17.36
CA ASN A 123 -14.12 -4.89 -17.73
C ASN A 123 -14.93 -3.62 -17.41
N LEU A 124 -14.28 -2.46 -17.23
CA LEU A 124 -14.92 -1.19 -16.85
C LEU A 124 -15.58 -0.45 -18.05
N GLU A 125 -16.23 -1.18 -18.96
CA GLU A 125 -16.92 -0.61 -20.13
C GLU A 125 -18.03 0.37 -19.71
N ALA A 126 -18.73 0.08 -18.62
CA ALA A 126 -19.85 0.89 -18.15
C ALA A 126 -19.43 2.27 -17.62
N SER A 127 -18.27 2.37 -16.96
CA SER A 127 -17.70 3.64 -16.50
C SER A 127 -16.81 4.30 -17.54
N ASN A 128 -16.45 3.58 -18.61
CA ASN A 128 -15.48 4.01 -19.62
C ASN A 128 -14.12 4.39 -19.02
N ASN A 129 -13.71 3.71 -17.95
CA ASN A 129 -12.44 3.96 -17.28
C ASN A 129 -11.32 3.08 -17.86
N GLY A 130 -10.20 3.70 -18.19
CA GLY A 130 -8.93 2.97 -18.27
C GLY A 130 -8.49 2.49 -16.87
N THR A 131 -7.60 1.51 -16.81
CA THR A 131 -7.09 0.99 -15.53
C THR A 131 -5.62 0.59 -15.60
N SER A 132 -4.95 0.60 -14.46
CA SER A 132 -3.66 -0.05 -14.26
C SER A 132 -3.63 -0.64 -12.85
N VAL A 133 -2.66 -1.51 -12.60
CA VAL A 133 -2.44 -2.08 -11.26
C VAL A 133 -0.99 -1.84 -10.91
N HIS A 134 -0.77 -0.98 -9.93
CA HIS A 134 0.52 -0.85 -9.27
C HIS A 134 0.67 -1.91 -8.17
N PHE A 135 1.88 -2.40 -7.98
CA PHE A 135 2.21 -3.36 -6.93
C PHE A 135 3.06 -2.65 -5.88
N HIS A 136 2.40 -1.94 -4.95
CA HIS A 136 3.03 -1.10 -3.91
C HIS A 136 4.29 -1.73 -3.28
N GLY A 137 5.41 -1.02 -3.28
CA GLY A 137 6.64 -1.47 -2.64
C GLY A 137 7.37 -2.62 -3.37
N ILE A 138 6.81 -3.20 -4.44
CA ILE A 138 7.61 -4.07 -5.33
C ILE A 138 8.70 -3.21 -5.98
N ARG A 139 9.97 -3.54 -5.73
CA ARG A 139 11.13 -2.82 -6.28
C ARG A 139 11.12 -2.75 -7.80
N GLN A 140 10.48 -3.69 -8.49
CA GLN A 140 10.51 -3.77 -9.96
C GLN A 140 11.95 -3.73 -10.51
N ASN A 141 12.86 -4.50 -9.88
CA ASN A 141 14.29 -4.49 -10.20
C ASN A 141 14.53 -4.86 -11.67
N TYR A 142 14.97 -3.89 -12.48
CA TYR A 142 15.09 -3.98 -13.95
C TYR A 142 13.77 -4.35 -14.67
N THR A 143 12.63 -4.14 -14.01
CA THR A 143 11.28 -4.39 -14.54
C THR A 143 10.37 -3.16 -14.41
N ASN A 144 10.93 -1.94 -14.42
CA ASN A 144 10.17 -0.67 -14.39
C ASN A 144 8.89 -0.63 -15.27
N PRO A 145 8.86 -1.17 -16.51
CA PRO A 145 7.64 -1.21 -17.32
C PRO A 145 6.47 -2.01 -16.71
N GLN A 146 6.71 -2.79 -15.64
CA GLN A 146 5.75 -3.62 -14.93
C GLN A 146 5.20 -2.94 -13.67
N ASP A 147 5.58 -1.68 -13.42
CA ASP A 147 5.22 -0.95 -12.21
C ASP A 147 3.76 -0.49 -12.16
N GLY A 148 3.05 -0.43 -13.31
CA GLY A 148 1.63 -0.13 -13.30
C GLY A 148 1.25 1.34 -13.14
N VAL A 149 2.17 2.29 -13.33
CA VAL A 149 1.91 3.72 -13.12
C VAL A 149 1.51 4.38 -14.44
N VAL A 150 0.22 4.72 -14.56
CA VAL A 150 -0.32 5.42 -15.73
C VAL A 150 0.45 6.72 -15.95
N SER A 151 0.81 7.00 -17.21
CA SER A 151 1.59 8.18 -17.65
C SER A 151 3.07 8.18 -17.27
N ILE A 152 3.55 7.20 -16.53
CA ILE A 152 4.98 7.08 -16.21
C ILE A 152 5.53 5.84 -16.88
N THR A 153 5.10 4.66 -16.44
CA THR A 153 5.62 3.37 -16.96
C THR A 153 4.76 2.80 -18.07
N GLN A 154 3.49 3.22 -18.18
CA GLN A 154 2.56 2.73 -19.20
C GLN A 154 1.39 3.68 -19.49
N CYS A 155 0.70 3.44 -20.60
CA CYS A 155 -0.66 3.91 -20.84
C CYS A 155 -1.68 3.15 -19.95
N PRO A 156 -2.88 3.70 -19.72
CA PRO A 156 -3.94 2.94 -19.06
C PRO A 156 -4.44 1.80 -19.96
N THR A 157 -4.75 0.65 -19.36
CA THR A 157 -5.39 -0.49 -20.05
C THR A 157 -6.82 -0.11 -20.41
N ALA A 158 -7.16 -0.09 -21.69
CA ALA A 158 -8.49 0.30 -22.15
C ALA A 158 -9.57 -0.74 -21.73
N PRO A 159 -10.85 -0.33 -21.58
CA PRO A 159 -11.94 -1.28 -21.40
C PRO A 159 -11.95 -2.38 -22.48
N GLY A 160 -12.23 -3.60 -22.07
CA GLY A 160 -12.20 -4.81 -22.90
C GLY A 160 -10.80 -5.33 -23.24
N SER A 161 -9.74 -4.67 -22.77
CA SER A 161 -8.34 -5.05 -23.03
C SER A 161 -7.71 -5.75 -21.83
N GLU A 162 -6.58 -6.42 -22.08
CA GLU A 162 -5.81 -7.16 -21.10
C GLU A 162 -4.36 -6.69 -21.11
N ILE A 163 -3.75 -6.59 -19.93
CA ILE A 163 -2.30 -6.42 -19.77
C ILE A 163 -1.75 -7.52 -18.86
N LEU A 164 -0.59 -8.06 -19.22
CA LEU A 164 0.14 -9.02 -18.40
C LEU A 164 1.29 -8.33 -17.69
N TYR A 165 1.22 -8.31 -16.36
CA TYR A 165 2.33 -7.92 -15.51
C TYR A 165 3.16 -9.15 -15.14
N THR A 166 4.47 -9.08 -15.27
CA THR A 166 5.41 -10.15 -14.87
C THR A 166 6.57 -9.56 -14.09
N TRP A 167 6.74 -9.96 -12.84
CA TRP A 167 7.87 -9.54 -12.02
C TRP A 167 8.37 -10.70 -11.18
N ARG A 168 9.57 -10.53 -10.62
CA ARG A 168 10.10 -11.46 -9.63
C ARG A 168 9.65 -11.01 -8.25
N ALA A 169 9.08 -11.92 -7.46
CA ALA A 169 8.67 -11.65 -6.08
C ALA A 169 9.91 -11.43 -5.21
N THR A 170 10.40 -10.19 -5.25
CA THR A 170 11.41 -9.70 -4.33
C THR A 170 10.76 -9.11 -3.08
N GLN A 171 9.49 -8.64 -3.16
CA GLN A 171 8.71 -7.95 -2.09
C GLN A 171 7.14 -8.12 -2.27
N TYR A 172 6.22 -7.33 -1.62
CA TYR A 172 4.71 -7.38 -1.69
C TYR A 172 3.93 -5.99 -1.64
N GLY A 173 2.66 -5.84 -2.17
CA GLY A 173 1.97 -4.51 -2.40
C GLY A 173 0.40 -4.33 -2.48
N THR A 174 -0.11 -3.11 -2.86
CA THR A 174 -1.53 -2.56 -2.91
C THR A 174 -1.77 -1.30 -3.85
N ALA A 175 -3.00 -0.70 -3.97
CA ALA A 175 -3.45 0.28 -5.05
C ALA A 175 -4.38 1.49 -4.63
N ASP A 176 -4.69 2.49 -5.52
CA ASP A 176 -5.40 3.81 -5.28
C ASP A 176 -6.55 4.24 -6.28
N VAL A 177 -7.58 5.06 -5.89
CA VAL A 177 -8.78 5.42 -6.76
C VAL A 177 -9.45 6.84 -6.63
N LEU A 178 -9.18 7.77 -5.68
CA LEU A 178 -10.10 8.92 -5.38
C LEU A 178 -9.72 10.37 -5.81
N TYR A 179 -8.87 10.58 -6.83
CA TYR A 179 -8.34 11.90 -7.18
C TYR A 179 -9.38 12.99 -7.59
N ALA A 180 -10.40 12.65 -8.38
CA ALA A 180 -11.20 13.66 -9.09
C ALA A 180 -12.13 14.52 -8.21
N SER A 181 -12.58 13.99 -7.07
CA SER A 181 -13.44 14.71 -6.10
C SER A 181 -12.63 15.59 -5.15
N ALA A 182 -11.46 15.10 -4.70
CA ALA A 182 -10.65 15.79 -3.69
C ALA A 182 -10.13 17.17 -4.16
N GLN A 183 -9.85 17.33 -5.45
CA GLN A 183 -9.31 18.59 -5.99
C GLN A 183 -10.28 19.80 -5.89
N SER A 184 -11.59 19.59 -5.73
CA SER A 184 -12.57 20.68 -5.69
C SER A 184 -12.93 21.17 -4.28
N SER A 185 -12.90 20.28 -3.29
CA SER A 185 -13.44 20.56 -1.95
C SER A 185 -12.52 20.10 -0.81
N GLY A 186 -11.32 19.60 -1.13
CA GLY A 186 -10.51 18.84 -0.18
C GLY A 186 -11.00 17.41 -0.03
N PRO A 187 -10.31 16.59 0.78
CA PRO A 187 -10.78 15.24 1.09
C PRO A 187 -12.16 15.32 1.77
N PRO A 188 -13.12 14.47 1.36
CA PRO A 188 -14.42 14.42 2.03
C PRO A 188 -14.28 13.73 3.38
N THR A 189 -15.14 14.12 4.34
CA THR A 189 -15.38 13.30 5.54
C THR A 189 -15.83 11.90 5.11
N LEU A 190 -15.15 10.87 5.60
CA LEU A 190 -15.49 9.48 5.30
C LEU A 190 -16.58 8.98 6.26
N ASP A 191 -17.61 8.32 5.74
CA ASP A 191 -18.73 7.85 6.57
C ASP A 191 -18.34 6.73 7.55
N ASN A 192 -17.35 5.92 7.20
CA ASN A 192 -16.97 4.70 7.93
C ASN A 192 -15.53 4.25 7.61
N GLY A 193 -15.09 3.15 8.20
CA GLY A 193 -13.90 2.40 7.81
C GLY A 193 -14.14 0.89 7.88
N LEU A 194 -13.27 0.10 7.23
CA LEU A 194 -13.40 -1.35 7.12
C LEU A 194 -12.13 -2.05 7.62
N ILE A 195 -12.29 -3.13 8.37
CA ILE A 195 -11.19 -4.04 8.70
C ILE A 195 -11.38 -5.30 7.87
N ASN A 196 -10.41 -5.58 6.99
CA ASN A 196 -10.45 -6.72 6.07
C ASN A 196 -11.75 -6.80 5.23
N GLY A 197 -12.26 -5.64 4.79
CA GLY A 197 -13.43 -5.54 3.91
C GLY A 197 -14.79 -5.56 4.59
N THR A 198 -14.86 -5.49 5.92
CA THR A 198 -16.14 -5.46 6.61
C THR A 198 -16.10 -4.55 7.84
N ASN A 199 -17.26 -4.04 8.21
CA ASN A 199 -17.54 -3.41 9.49
C ASN A 199 -19.05 -3.44 9.74
N VAL A 200 -19.48 -2.97 10.90
CA VAL A 200 -20.87 -2.56 11.09
C VAL A 200 -21.08 -1.12 10.62
N TYR A 201 -22.34 -0.76 10.39
CA TYR A 201 -22.78 0.63 10.30
C TYR A 201 -23.84 0.87 11.37
N GLY A 202 -23.67 1.95 12.16
CA GLY A 202 -24.45 2.22 13.37
C GLY A 202 -23.81 1.64 14.65
N ASP A 203 -24.52 1.78 15.76
CA ASP A 203 -24.05 1.33 17.08
C ASP A 203 -24.15 -0.20 17.22
N ASP A 204 -23.17 -0.79 17.93
CA ASP A 204 -23.18 -2.23 18.25
C ASP A 204 -24.48 -2.61 19.01
N ASP A 205 -25.08 -3.73 18.63
CA ASP A 205 -26.32 -4.30 19.19
C ASP A 205 -27.60 -3.46 19.02
N SER A 206 -27.58 -2.42 18.18
CA SER A 206 -28.75 -1.60 17.85
C SER A 206 -29.66 -2.27 16.81
N ASP A 207 -30.98 -2.03 16.90
CA ASP A 207 -31.97 -2.44 15.87
C ASP A 207 -31.68 -1.84 14.48
N SER A 208 -30.95 -0.72 14.42
CA SER A 208 -30.54 -0.07 13.17
C SER A 208 -29.16 -0.50 12.67
N GLN A 209 -28.47 -1.38 13.38
CA GLN A 209 -27.16 -1.88 12.97
C GLN A 209 -27.29 -2.65 11.66
N THR A 210 -26.38 -2.39 10.72
CA THR A 210 -26.21 -3.20 9.52
C THR A 210 -24.74 -3.62 9.37
N GLY A 211 -24.46 -4.55 8.46
CA GLY A 211 -23.11 -5.11 8.32
C GLY A 211 -22.74 -6.05 9.47
N SER A 212 -21.44 -6.35 9.57
CA SER A 212 -20.90 -7.29 10.56
C SER A 212 -19.46 -6.92 10.89
N ARG A 213 -19.03 -7.17 12.13
CA ARG A 213 -17.62 -7.08 12.50
C ARG A 213 -16.83 -8.21 11.84
N LEU A 214 -15.55 -7.97 11.59
CA LEU A 214 -14.61 -9.07 11.43
C LEU A 214 -14.46 -9.79 12.77
N GLU A 215 -14.57 -11.11 12.76
CA GLU A 215 -14.36 -11.95 13.94
C GLU A 215 -13.18 -12.88 13.69
N LEU A 216 -12.27 -12.96 14.65
CA LEU A 216 -11.07 -13.77 14.60
C LEU A 216 -11.05 -14.72 15.79
N SER A 217 -11.33 -16.00 15.55
CA SER A 217 -11.18 -17.04 16.56
C SER A 217 -9.71 -17.36 16.78
N VAL A 218 -9.29 -17.33 18.05
CA VAL A 218 -7.90 -17.57 18.47
C VAL A 218 -7.82 -18.71 19.48
N VAL A 219 -6.64 -19.31 19.58
CA VAL A 219 -6.34 -20.38 20.54
C VAL A 219 -5.43 -19.85 21.62
N ASN A 220 -5.81 -20.02 22.89
CA ASN A 220 -5.00 -19.59 24.02
C ASN A 220 -3.59 -20.19 23.99
N GLY A 221 -2.59 -19.37 24.31
CA GLY A 221 -1.16 -19.65 24.25
C GLY A 221 -0.56 -19.61 22.85
N THR A 222 -1.35 -19.41 21.78
CA THR A 222 -0.86 -19.42 20.40
C THR A 222 -0.42 -18.03 19.95
N SER A 223 0.72 -17.95 19.26
CA SER A 223 1.17 -16.72 18.61
C SER A 223 0.70 -16.66 17.17
N TYR A 224 0.09 -15.55 16.79
CA TYR A 224 -0.39 -15.27 15.44
C TYR A 224 0.42 -14.15 14.81
N ARG A 225 0.87 -14.33 13.56
CA ARG A 225 1.38 -13.24 12.74
C ARG A 225 0.20 -12.56 12.05
N MET A 226 0.04 -11.26 12.25
CA MET A 226 -0.92 -10.43 11.54
C MET A 226 -0.16 -9.49 10.61
N ARG A 227 -0.69 -9.29 9.39
CA ARG A 227 -0.09 -8.45 8.35
C ARG A 227 -0.98 -7.24 8.16
N LEU A 228 -0.61 -6.13 8.76
CA LEU A 228 -1.39 -4.92 8.75
C LEU A 228 -1.05 -4.13 7.49
N VAL A 229 -2.09 -3.62 6.82
CA VAL A 229 -1.95 -2.74 5.65
C VAL A 229 -2.95 -1.62 5.83
N ASN A 230 -2.48 -0.38 5.83
CA ASN A 230 -3.39 0.75 5.75
C ASN A 230 -3.62 1.10 4.27
N ALA A 231 -4.74 0.63 3.74
CA ALA A 231 -5.20 0.90 2.37
C ALA A 231 -6.27 2.01 2.32
N ALA A 232 -6.33 2.87 3.34
CA ALA A 232 -7.27 3.98 3.34
C ALA A 232 -6.92 5.02 2.28
N ILE A 233 -7.93 5.78 1.86
CA ILE A 233 -7.76 6.91 0.95
C ILE A 233 -7.05 8.07 1.66
N ASP A 234 -7.52 8.42 2.87
CA ASP A 234 -7.11 9.61 3.61
C ASP A 234 -7.29 9.39 5.11
N THR A 235 -6.66 8.34 5.66
CA THR A 235 -6.79 8.03 7.09
C THR A 235 -5.51 7.45 7.64
N HIS A 236 -4.96 8.11 8.65
CA HIS A 236 -3.92 7.56 9.51
C HIS A 236 -4.60 6.80 10.66
N PHE A 237 -4.12 5.60 10.97
CA PHE A 237 -4.69 4.79 12.05
C PHE A 237 -3.71 4.60 13.19
N LYS A 238 -4.26 4.62 14.41
CA LYS A 238 -3.68 3.87 15.52
C LYS A 238 -4.34 2.50 15.59
N PHE A 239 -3.51 1.47 15.47
CA PHE A 239 -3.92 0.09 15.60
C PHE A 239 -3.60 -0.45 17.00
N MET A 240 -4.53 -1.19 17.59
CA MET A 240 -4.30 -1.88 18.86
C MET A 240 -5.23 -3.09 19.02
N ILE A 241 -4.85 -4.00 19.91
CA ILE A 241 -5.71 -5.09 20.38
C ILE A 241 -5.78 -4.94 21.89
N ASP A 242 -6.97 -4.70 22.42
CA ASP A 242 -7.17 -4.45 23.85
C ASP A 242 -6.54 -5.58 24.67
N ASN A 243 -5.83 -5.22 25.74
CA ASN A 243 -5.12 -6.12 26.66
C ASN A 243 -3.95 -6.93 26.07
N HIS A 244 -3.66 -6.82 24.77
CA HIS A 244 -2.57 -7.56 24.13
C HIS A 244 -1.40 -6.63 23.77
N THR A 245 -0.19 -7.16 23.91
CA THR A 245 1.03 -6.55 23.39
C THR A 245 1.35 -7.13 22.02
N MET A 246 1.80 -6.27 21.11
CA MET A 246 2.17 -6.62 19.75
C MET A 246 3.68 -6.57 19.62
N THR A 247 4.28 -7.64 19.12
CA THR A 247 5.70 -7.65 18.73
C THR A 247 5.80 -7.31 17.25
N VAL A 248 6.32 -6.13 16.89
CA VAL A 248 6.51 -5.72 15.51
C VAL A 248 7.77 -6.39 14.96
N ILE A 249 7.69 -6.99 13.77
CA ILE A 249 8.78 -7.79 13.18
C ILE A 249 9.18 -7.35 11.77
N ALA A 250 8.38 -6.51 11.11
CA ALA A 250 8.72 -5.84 9.86
C ALA A 250 7.96 -4.52 9.74
N ASN A 251 8.58 -3.55 9.07
CA ASN A 251 7.92 -2.35 8.56
C ASN A 251 7.99 -2.38 7.02
N ASP A 252 6.86 -2.09 6.39
CA ASP A 252 6.67 -2.27 4.96
C ASP A 252 7.18 -3.65 4.48
N LEU A 253 8.28 -3.69 3.74
CA LEU A 253 8.89 -4.89 3.17
C LEU A 253 10.23 -5.27 3.79
N VAL A 254 10.58 -4.60 4.87
CA VAL A 254 11.88 -4.69 5.53
C VAL A 254 11.70 -5.37 6.89
N PRO A 255 12.22 -6.60 7.08
CA PRO A 255 12.28 -7.20 8.40
C PRO A 255 13.14 -6.35 9.34
N ILE A 256 12.65 -6.14 10.57
CA ILE A 256 13.31 -5.32 11.59
C ILE A 256 13.72 -6.16 12.80
N VAL A 257 14.59 -5.61 13.63
CA VAL A 257 14.81 -6.12 14.99
C VAL A 257 13.49 -5.99 15.76
N PRO A 258 12.94 -7.08 16.33
CA PRO A 258 11.62 -6.99 16.95
C PRO A 258 11.58 -6.06 18.16
N TYR A 259 10.53 -5.25 18.25
CA TYR A 259 10.18 -4.44 19.42
C TYR A 259 8.73 -4.67 19.81
N GLU A 260 8.37 -4.31 21.04
CA GLU A 260 7.03 -4.48 21.57
C GLU A 260 6.30 -3.15 21.73
N THR A 261 5.03 -3.10 21.32
CA THR A 261 4.14 -1.96 21.55
C THR A 261 2.71 -2.41 21.81
N THR A 262 1.91 -1.56 22.45
CA THR A 262 0.45 -1.75 22.63
C THR A 262 -0.38 -0.88 21.69
N VAL A 263 0.24 0.12 21.07
CA VAL A 263 -0.39 1.06 20.12
C VAL A 263 0.58 1.22 18.96
N LEU A 264 0.12 0.93 17.75
CA LEU A 264 0.93 1.00 16.54
C LEU A 264 0.39 2.09 15.62
N ASP A 265 1.23 3.04 15.27
CA ASP A 265 0.98 4.06 14.25
C ASP A 265 1.17 3.48 12.84
N ILE A 266 0.16 3.64 11.98
CA ILE A 266 0.20 3.13 10.60
C ILE A 266 -0.49 4.12 9.64
N SER A 267 0.32 4.75 8.80
CA SER A 267 -0.14 5.68 7.76
C SER A 267 -0.51 4.97 6.46
N MET A 268 -1.20 5.68 5.57
CA MET A 268 -1.66 5.15 4.27
C MET A 268 -0.48 4.61 3.46
N GLY A 269 -0.64 3.42 2.89
CA GLY A 269 0.41 2.71 2.15
C GLY A 269 1.42 1.98 3.02
N GLN A 270 1.48 2.24 4.33
CA GLN A 270 2.38 1.50 5.23
C GLN A 270 1.86 0.12 5.57
N ARG A 271 2.81 -0.77 5.87
CA ARG A 271 2.54 -2.11 6.38
C ARG A 271 3.36 -2.36 7.64
N TYR A 272 2.81 -3.18 8.51
CA TYR A 272 3.56 -3.76 9.62
C TYR A 272 3.18 -5.22 9.77
N ASP A 273 4.19 -6.05 9.95
CA ASP A 273 3.99 -7.42 10.39
C ASP A 273 4.16 -7.47 11.89
N ILE A 274 3.13 -7.92 12.58
CA ILE A 274 3.13 -8.07 14.03
C ILE A 274 2.94 -9.53 14.42
N VAL A 275 3.51 -9.92 15.55
CA VAL A 275 3.22 -11.18 16.23
C VAL A 275 2.51 -10.86 17.53
N VAL A 276 1.36 -11.48 17.73
CA VAL A 276 0.56 -11.32 18.95
C VAL A 276 0.42 -12.68 19.60
N LYS A 277 0.86 -12.78 20.85
CA LYS A 277 0.63 -13.97 21.66
C LYS A 277 -0.75 -13.85 22.31
N MET A 278 -1.61 -14.82 22.02
CA MET A 278 -2.96 -14.86 22.54
C MET A 278 -2.94 -15.52 23.93
N ASP A 279 -2.70 -14.73 24.98
CA ASP A 279 -2.59 -15.22 26.36
C ASP A 279 -3.49 -14.48 27.36
N GLN A 280 -4.58 -13.88 26.87
CA GLN A 280 -5.51 -13.08 27.66
C GLN A 280 -6.86 -13.75 27.96
N GLU A 281 -7.01 -15.06 27.71
CA GLU A 281 -8.28 -15.80 27.96
C GLU A 281 -8.78 -15.68 29.41
N ASP A 282 -7.89 -15.56 30.39
CA ASP A 282 -8.26 -15.38 31.80
C ASP A 282 -8.84 -13.98 32.12
N THR A 283 -8.68 -13.01 31.20
CA THR A 283 -9.15 -11.63 31.36
C THR A 283 -10.56 -11.44 30.78
N ALA A 284 -10.83 -11.99 29.60
CA ALA A 284 -12.13 -11.95 28.92
C ALA A 284 -12.18 -13.01 27.81
N ASP A 285 -13.38 -13.35 27.34
CA ASP A 285 -13.56 -14.25 26.19
C ASP A 285 -13.36 -13.52 24.85
N ASP A 286 -13.84 -12.27 24.77
CA ASP A 286 -13.86 -11.41 23.59
C ASP A 286 -13.10 -10.10 23.84
N PHE A 287 -12.30 -9.66 22.86
CA PHE A 287 -11.52 -8.42 22.91
C PHE A 287 -11.74 -7.58 21.65
N TRP A 288 -11.74 -6.26 21.80
CA TRP A 288 -11.67 -5.36 20.66
C TRP A 288 -10.26 -5.34 20.05
N LEU A 289 -10.21 -5.54 18.74
CA LEU A 289 -9.15 -5.04 17.87
C LEU A 289 -9.65 -3.73 17.26
N ARG A 290 -8.84 -2.67 17.30
CA ARG A 290 -9.25 -1.31 16.94
C ARG A 290 -8.34 -0.75 15.86
N ALA A 291 -8.92 -0.06 14.88
CA ALA A 291 -8.21 0.80 13.95
C ALA A 291 -8.81 2.20 14.07
N ILE A 292 -8.18 3.07 14.83
CA ILE A 292 -8.73 4.37 15.23
C ILE A 292 -8.18 5.46 14.29
N PRO A 293 -9.00 6.11 13.46
CA PRO A 293 -8.61 7.29 12.69
C PRO A 293 -8.05 8.38 13.61
N GLN A 294 -6.90 8.95 13.26
CA GLN A 294 -6.32 10.07 14.00
C GLN A 294 -6.90 11.38 13.48
N ALA A 295 -7.62 12.10 14.33
CA ALA A 295 -8.35 13.32 13.99
C ALA A 295 -7.40 14.49 13.63
N ALA A 296 -6.14 14.40 14.04
CA ALA A 296 -5.10 15.34 13.66
C ALA A 296 -4.89 15.46 12.13
N CYS A 297 -5.16 14.40 11.36
CA CYS A 297 -5.00 14.39 9.90
C CYS A 297 -6.05 13.57 9.13
N SER A 298 -7.09 13.07 9.80
CA SER A 298 -8.14 12.25 9.18
C SER A 298 -9.52 12.77 9.56
N ASP A 299 -10.44 12.79 8.60
CA ASP A 299 -11.85 13.16 8.85
C ASP A 299 -12.77 11.96 8.59
N ASN A 300 -13.33 11.38 9.66
CA ASN A 300 -14.13 10.15 9.61
C ASN A 300 -15.25 10.17 10.67
N ASP A 301 -16.49 9.94 10.24
CA ASP A 301 -17.68 9.93 11.11
C ASP A 301 -17.74 8.71 12.05
N SER A 302 -16.90 7.70 11.83
CA SER A 302 -16.87 6.42 12.56
C SER A 302 -15.59 6.23 13.39
N SER A 303 -15.01 7.33 13.90
CA SER A 303 -13.68 7.36 14.53
C SER A 303 -13.46 6.32 15.63
N ASP A 304 -14.45 6.06 16.50
CA ASP A 304 -14.34 5.05 17.57
C ASP A 304 -15.00 3.70 17.23
N ASN A 305 -15.47 3.54 15.99
CA ASN A 305 -16.36 2.44 15.59
C ASN A 305 -15.81 1.58 14.44
N ILE A 306 -14.51 1.68 14.15
CA ILE A 306 -13.79 0.78 13.25
C ILE A 306 -13.04 -0.27 14.09
N LYS A 307 -13.71 -1.40 14.32
CA LYS A 307 -13.28 -2.46 15.24
C LYS A 307 -13.51 -3.87 14.65
N ALA A 308 -12.79 -4.83 15.18
CA ALA A 308 -12.96 -6.27 14.96
C ALA A 308 -12.94 -7.00 16.33
N ILE A 309 -13.37 -8.25 16.35
CA ILE A 309 -13.48 -9.07 17.57
C ILE A 309 -12.40 -10.15 17.53
N ILE A 310 -11.54 -10.19 18.55
CA ILE A 310 -10.69 -11.34 18.85
C ILE A 310 -11.42 -12.20 19.88
N HIS A 311 -11.56 -13.50 19.62
CA HIS A 311 -12.37 -14.39 20.47
C HIS A 311 -11.68 -15.73 20.76
N TYR A 312 -11.59 -16.12 22.04
CA TYR A 312 -10.95 -17.37 22.48
C TYR A 312 -11.88 -18.60 22.48
N GLY A 313 -13.20 -18.39 22.51
CA GLY A 313 -14.19 -19.45 22.73
C GLY A 313 -14.88 -20.00 21.48
N SER A 314 -16.08 -20.60 21.66
CA SER A 314 -16.87 -21.20 20.57
C SER A 314 -17.82 -20.24 19.84
N SER A 315 -18.18 -19.12 20.47
CA SER A 315 -19.05 -18.07 19.90
C SER A 315 -18.68 -16.70 20.45
N SER A 316 -18.57 -15.70 19.58
CA SER A 316 -18.24 -14.32 19.94
C SER A 316 -19.42 -13.58 20.57
N SER A 317 -19.11 -12.52 21.30
CA SER A 317 -20.04 -11.48 21.76
C SER A 317 -19.39 -10.11 21.65
N THR A 318 -20.18 -9.03 21.78
CA THR A 318 -19.65 -7.65 21.78
C THR A 318 -18.67 -7.46 22.94
N PRO A 319 -17.36 -7.22 22.68
CA PRO A 319 -16.38 -7.04 23.75
C PRO A 319 -16.68 -5.83 24.64
N THR A 320 -16.34 -5.93 25.92
CA THR A 320 -16.41 -4.82 26.89
C THR A 320 -15.04 -4.26 27.27
N THR A 321 -14.00 -4.65 26.53
CA THR A 321 -12.61 -4.25 26.79
C THR A 321 -12.39 -2.78 26.44
N SER A 322 -11.33 -2.18 26.99
CA SER A 322 -11.02 -0.76 26.85
C SER A 322 -9.74 -0.55 26.04
N ALA A 323 -9.75 0.49 25.21
CA ALA A 323 -8.58 0.92 24.45
C ALA A 323 -7.43 1.34 25.37
N TYR A 324 -6.19 1.19 24.88
CA TYR A 324 -5.03 1.82 25.49
C TYR A 324 -5.09 3.35 25.33
N SER A 325 -4.42 4.08 26.22
CA SER A 325 -4.25 5.53 26.07
C SER A 325 -3.27 5.84 24.94
N TYR A 326 -3.58 6.85 24.13
CA TYR A 326 -2.72 7.34 23.07
C TYR A 326 -2.84 8.86 22.91
N THR A 327 -1.91 9.46 22.18
CA THR A 327 -1.95 10.87 21.76
C THR A 327 -2.53 10.94 20.35
N ASP A 328 -3.51 11.81 20.09
CA ASP A 328 -4.00 12.03 18.72
C ASP A 328 -2.95 12.79 17.91
N GLU A 329 -2.31 12.09 16.97
CA GLU A 329 -1.23 12.60 16.13
C GLU A 329 -1.04 11.69 14.91
N CYS A 330 -0.37 12.20 13.88
CA CYS A 330 -0.14 11.48 12.63
C CYS A 330 1.36 11.38 12.34
N VAL A 331 2.00 10.46 13.04
CA VAL A 331 3.46 10.24 13.05
C VAL A 331 3.78 8.81 12.62
N ASP A 332 5.02 8.54 12.25
CA ASP A 332 5.51 7.17 12.19
C ASP A 332 5.83 6.65 13.60
N GLU A 333 5.97 5.33 13.74
CA GLU A 333 6.58 4.73 14.94
C GLU A 333 7.97 5.33 15.22
N ASP A 334 8.42 5.29 16.47
CA ASP A 334 9.72 5.83 16.87
C ASP A 334 10.84 5.26 15.99
N LEU A 335 11.57 6.14 15.30
CA LEU A 335 12.64 5.73 14.38
C LEU A 335 13.72 4.89 15.06
N THR A 336 13.89 4.99 16.38
CA THR A 336 14.84 4.16 17.14
C THR A 336 14.37 2.72 17.34
N ASP A 337 13.08 2.44 17.20
CA ASP A 337 12.51 1.09 17.23
C ASP A 337 12.51 0.43 15.84
N LEU A 338 12.51 1.23 14.77
CA LEU A 338 12.46 0.78 13.37
C LEU A 338 13.83 0.35 12.80
N VAL A 339 14.56 -0.51 13.50
CA VAL A 339 15.93 -0.92 13.11
C VAL A 339 15.90 -2.10 12.12
N PRO A 340 16.33 -1.97 10.85
CA PRO A 340 16.37 -3.08 9.91
C PRO A 340 17.24 -4.23 10.42
N TYR A 341 16.75 -5.47 10.31
CA TYR A 341 17.50 -6.66 10.70
C TYR A 341 18.72 -6.85 9.78
N LEU A 342 18.51 -6.71 8.47
CA LEU A 342 19.57 -6.59 7.50
C LEU A 342 20.13 -5.16 7.55
N ALA A 343 21.23 -5.00 8.27
CA ALA A 343 21.86 -3.71 8.46
C ALA A 343 22.47 -3.18 7.15
N LYS A 344 22.14 -1.94 6.79
CA LYS A 344 22.77 -1.21 5.68
C LYS A 344 22.97 0.25 6.08
N ASP A 345 24.16 0.75 5.85
CA ASP A 345 24.49 2.16 6.10
C ASP A 345 24.28 3.00 4.84
N ALA A 346 23.93 4.27 5.02
CA ALA A 346 24.01 5.29 3.98
C ALA A 346 25.44 5.86 3.92
N ASP A 347 25.85 6.34 2.75
CA ASP A 347 27.12 7.04 2.55
C ASP A 347 26.87 8.41 1.91
N SER A 348 27.89 9.25 1.78
CA SER A 348 27.79 10.59 1.21
C SER A 348 27.05 10.59 -0.12
N SER A 349 26.12 11.52 -0.27
CA SER A 349 25.34 11.64 -1.50
C SER A 349 26.14 12.28 -2.64
N TYR A 350 25.97 11.74 -3.85
CA TYR A 350 26.42 12.40 -5.07
C TYR A 350 25.45 13.51 -5.48
N TRP A 351 24.18 13.34 -5.12
CA TRP A 351 23.09 14.24 -5.40
C TRP A 351 22.27 14.47 -4.14
N SER A 352 22.02 15.73 -3.84
CA SER A 352 21.16 16.15 -2.73
C SER A 352 20.32 17.32 -3.18
N ASN A 353 19.02 17.28 -2.92
CA ASN A 353 18.13 18.40 -3.24
C ASN A 353 17.08 18.62 -2.16
N GLU A 354 16.84 19.89 -1.87
CA GLU A 354 15.76 20.34 -1.01
C GLU A 354 14.53 20.64 -1.87
N THR A 355 13.39 20.09 -1.44
CA THR A 355 12.11 20.33 -2.06
C THR A 355 11.07 20.75 -1.04
N VAL A 356 10.32 21.79 -1.38
CA VAL A 356 9.26 22.29 -0.50
C VAL A 356 7.91 21.80 -1.01
N ALA A 357 7.22 21.04 -0.17
CA ALA A 357 5.82 20.68 -0.34
C ALA A 357 4.95 21.88 0.05
N THR A 358 4.07 22.29 -0.87
CA THR A 358 3.16 23.42 -0.66
C THR A 358 1.78 23.11 -1.26
N VAL A 359 0.78 23.87 -0.84
CA VAL A 359 -0.58 23.84 -1.41
C VAL A 359 -0.90 25.17 -2.07
N GLY A 360 -1.63 25.12 -3.18
CA GLY A 360 -2.17 26.30 -3.82
C GLY A 360 -3.36 25.98 -4.72
N PHE A 361 -3.82 26.99 -5.46
CA PHE A 361 -4.88 26.84 -6.43
C PHE A 361 -4.34 27.03 -7.85
N ASN A 362 -4.93 26.34 -8.82
CA ASN A 362 -4.73 26.65 -10.24
C ASN A 362 -5.74 27.73 -10.72
N ASP A 363 -5.66 28.11 -12.00
CA ASP A 363 -6.52 29.13 -12.61
C ASP A 363 -8.04 28.80 -12.56
N ASN A 364 -8.38 27.53 -12.37
CA ASN A 364 -9.76 27.05 -12.22
C ASN A 364 -10.21 26.99 -10.74
N SER A 365 -9.43 27.55 -9.82
CA SER A 365 -9.67 27.50 -8.37
C SER A 365 -9.72 26.07 -7.80
N LEU A 366 -9.00 25.12 -8.42
CA LEU A 366 -8.85 23.76 -7.91
C LEU A 366 -7.59 23.65 -7.06
N PHE A 367 -7.69 22.91 -5.96
CA PHE A 367 -6.56 22.61 -5.08
C PHE A 367 -5.48 21.83 -5.82
N ARG A 368 -4.23 22.22 -5.59
CA ARG A 368 -3.03 21.58 -6.12
C ARG A 368 -1.95 21.53 -5.04
N TRP A 369 -1.52 20.32 -4.73
CA TRP A 369 -0.25 20.09 -4.04
C TRP A 369 0.90 20.31 -5.02
N LYS A 370 1.99 20.88 -4.52
CA LYS A 370 3.17 21.21 -5.31
C LYS A 370 4.42 20.76 -4.59
N LEU A 371 5.38 20.24 -5.34
CA LEU A 371 6.77 20.08 -4.91
C LEU A 371 7.61 21.07 -5.71
N ASN A 372 8.39 21.93 -5.03
CA ASN A 372 9.16 23.00 -5.66
C ASN A 372 8.35 23.86 -6.65
N SER A 373 7.16 24.28 -6.22
CA SER A 373 6.21 25.09 -7.01
C SER A 373 5.60 24.39 -8.24
N VAL A 374 5.90 23.12 -8.48
CA VAL A 374 5.34 22.32 -9.59
C VAL A 374 4.28 21.38 -9.04
N SER A 375 3.06 21.46 -9.59
CA SER A 375 2.05 20.42 -9.41
C SER A 375 2.25 19.39 -10.51
N MET A 376 2.39 18.12 -10.13
CA MET A 376 2.50 17.04 -11.10
C MET A 376 1.26 17.00 -12.00
N MET A 377 1.47 17.08 -13.31
CA MET A 377 0.44 16.91 -14.33
C MET A 377 1.07 16.21 -15.51
N VAL A 378 0.59 15.00 -15.78
CA VAL A 378 1.16 14.04 -16.72
C VAL A 378 0.15 13.69 -17.81
N GLU A 379 0.65 13.31 -18.98
CA GLU A 379 -0.17 12.96 -20.14
C GLU A 379 -0.29 11.44 -20.26
N TRP A 380 -1.50 10.91 -20.08
CA TRP A 380 -1.76 9.46 -20.09
C TRP A 380 -1.36 8.80 -21.41
N ALA A 381 -1.54 9.52 -22.51
CA ALA A 381 -1.21 9.08 -23.86
C ALA A 381 0.29 9.04 -24.17
N ASN A 382 1.09 9.76 -23.40
CA ASN A 382 2.50 9.96 -23.67
C ASN A 382 3.31 9.72 -22.39
N PRO A 383 3.35 8.47 -21.88
CA PRO A 383 4.01 8.18 -20.63
C PRO A 383 5.51 8.49 -20.69
N THR A 384 6.13 8.82 -19.56
CA THR A 384 7.57 9.15 -19.48
C THR A 384 8.43 8.07 -20.14
N LEU A 385 8.12 6.78 -19.94
CA LEU A 385 8.84 5.68 -20.58
C LEU A 385 8.73 5.70 -22.11
N LEU A 386 7.60 6.13 -22.68
CA LEU A 386 7.44 6.31 -24.12
C LEU A 386 8.27 7.50 -24.63
N GLN A 387 8.30 8.60 -23.87
CA GLN A 387 9.15 9.77 -24.16
C GLN A 387 10.63 9.35 -24.20
N ILE A 388 11.10 8.58 -23.20
CA ILE A 388 12.46 8.01 -23.16
C ILE A 388 12.70 7.09 -24.36
N TYR A 389 11.77 6.16 -24.67
CA TYR A 389 11.86 5.26 -25.83
C TYR A 389 12.01 6.04 -27.15
N ASN A 390 11.35 7.20 -27.26
CA ASN A 390 11.42 8.09 -28.42
C ASN A 390 12.66 9.01 -28.42
N ASN A 391 13.58 8.88 -27.45
CA ASN A 391 14.73 9.75 -27.21
C ASN A 391 14.36 11.22 -27.00
N GLU A 392 13.22 11.49 -26.36
CA GLU A 392 12.89 12.82 -25.89
C GLU A 392 13.79 13.18 -24.69
N SER A 393 14.18 14.45 -24.62
CA SER A 393 15.09 14.97 -23.58
C SER A 393 14.64 16.33 -23.03
N ASP A 394 13.46 16.79 -23.45
CA ASP A 394 12.88 18.06 -23.00
C ASP A 394 11.81 17.77 -21.95
N TRP A 395 12.17 17.98 -20.70
CA TRP A 395 11.31 17.77 -19.54
C TRP A 395 10.61 19.06 -19.09
N SER A 396 10.50 20.07 -19.96
CA SER A 396 9.93 21.38 -19.63
C SER A 396 8.43 21.39 -19.27
N ASN A 397 7.79 20.23 -19.21
CA ASN A 397 6.40 20.08 -18.78
C ASN A 397 6.28 19.85 -17.25
N THR A 398 5.05 19.90 -16.75
CA THR A 398 4.65 19.81 -15.33
C THR A 398 4.91 18.46 -14.65
N SER A 399 5.80 17.62 -15.18
CA SER A 399 6.01 16.24 -14.69
C SER A 399 6.98 16.15 -13.50
N ASN A 400 7.59 17.27 -13.09
CA ASN A 400 8.52 17.35 -11.94
C ASN A 400 9.66 16.32 -12.01
N ILE A 401 10.29 16.18 -13.18
CA ILE A 401 11.34 15.18 -13.43
C ILE A 401 12.62 15.53 -12.66
N ILE A 402 13.11 14.57 -11.88
CA ILE A 402 14.44 14.57 -11.27
C ILE A 402 15.29 13.54 -12.04
N THR A 403 16.36 14.00 -12.68
CA THR A 403 17.26 13.11 -13.42
C THR A 403 18.45 12.72 -12.55
N LEU A 404 18.63 11.42 -12.36
CA LEU A 404 19.72 10.82 -11.59
C LEU A 404 20.55 9.93 -12.54
N SER A 405 21.65 10.48 -13.07
CA SER A 405 22.39 9.85 -14.17
C SER A 405 23.50 8.90 -13.74
N GLU A 406 23.96 9.00 -12.50
CA GLU A 406 25.03 8.16 -11.97
C GLU A 406 24.42 6.90 -11.36
N ALA A 407 24.91 5.74 -11.78
CA ALA A 407 24.47 4.44 -11.27
C ALA A 407 25.19 4.09 -9.96
N ASP A 408 24.49 3.40 -9.07
CA ASP A 408 25.02 2.90 -7.79
C ASP A 408 25.54 3.99 -6.83
N GLU A 409 25.00 5.20 -6.93
CA GLU A 409 25.37 6.34 -6.08
C GLU A 409 24.22 6.74 -5.14
N TRP A 410 24.54 7.34 -3.99
CA TRP A 410 23.55 7.78 -3.01
C TRP A 410 22.88 9.10 -3.42
N ALA A 411 21.56 9.10 -3.50
CA ALA A 411 20.73 10.27 -3.75
C ALA A 411 19.94 10.62 -2.49
N TYR A 412 20.04 11.88 -2.04
CA TYR A 412 19.29 12.41 -0.90
C TYR A 412 18.21 13.37 -1.37
N LEU A 413 16.97 13.13 -0.96
CA LEU A 413 15.87 14.05 -1.16
C LEU A 413 15.42 14.57 0.20
N ILE A 414 15.50 15.88 0.39
CA ILE A 414 14.99 16.56 1.58
C ILE A 414 13.65 17.15 1.19
N ILE A 415 12.57 16.73 1.85
CA ILE A 415 11.23 17.27 1.65
C ILE A 415 10.87 18.07 2.90
N GLU A 416 10.50 19.33 2.72
CA GLU A 416 10.08 20.24 3.80
C GLU A 416 8.67 20.76 3.56
N THR A 417 7.96 21.12 4.62
CA THR A 417 6.63 21.72 4.54
C THR A 417 6.39 22.68 5.70
N GLU A 418 5.78 23.83 5.43
CA GLU A 418 5.23 24.71 6.47
C GLU A 418 3.74 24.41 6.74
N MET A 419 3.17 23.42 6.04
CA MET A 419 1.75 23.09 6.12
C MET A 419 1.47 22.28 7.37
N THR A 420 0.39 22.61 8.08
CA THR A 420 -0.06 21.90 9.28
C THR A 420 -0.81 20.61 8.93
N VAL A 421 -0.33 19.89 7.91
CA VAL A 421 -0.86 18.60 7.44
C VAL A 421 0.34 17.70 7.19
N SER A 422 0.32 16.50 7.75
CA SER A 422 1.34 15.49 7.49
C SER A 422 1.02 14.71 6.21
N HIS A 423 2.05 14.18 5.55
CA HIS A 423 1.89 13.48 4.28
C HIS A 423 2.64 12.14 4.28
N PRO A 424 2.00 11.00 3.96
CA PRO A 424 2.74 9.78 3.68
C PRO A 424 3.46 9.91 2.32
N ILE A 425 4.78 9.97 2.34
CA ILE A 425 5.64 10.00 1.16
C ILE A 425 5.97 8.57 0.76
N HIS A 426 5.54 8.17 -0.44
CA HIS A 426 5.86 6.89 -1.04
C HIS A 426 6.92 7.04 -2.15
N LEU A 427 7.90 6.13 -2.20
CA LEU A 427 8.86 6.04 -3.31
C LEU A 427 8.71 4.71 -4.05
N HIS A 428 8.47 4.80 -5.35
CA HIS A 428 8.44 3.63 -6.23
C HIS A 428 9.86 3.13 -6.50
N GLY A 429 9.99 1.82 -6.72
CA GLY A 429 11.23 1.21 -7.21
C GLY A 429 12.37 1.09 -6.20
N HIS A 430 12.22 1.60 -4.97
CA HIS A 430 13.24 1.58 -3.93
C HIS A 430 12.63 1.51 -2.53
N ASP A 431 13.30 0.81 -1.61
CA ASP A 431 13.19 1.15 -0.20
C ASP A 431 14.17 2.30 0.07
N PHE A 432 13.69 3.40 0.65
CA PHE A 432 14.56 4.50 1.08
C PHE A 432 14.89 4.39 2.57
N MET A 433 16.02 4.98 2.93
CA MET A 433 16.46 5.19 4.30
C MET A 433 15.94 6.53 4.83
N ILE A 434 15.37 6.52 6.04
CA ILE A 434 14.94 7.73 6.75
C ILE A 434 16.15 8.27 7.52
N LEU A 435 16.88 9.21 6.93
CA LEU A 435 18.08 9.77 7.56
C LEU A 435 17.76 10.77 8.66
N ALA A 436 16.66 11.50 8.50
CA ALA A 436 16.10 12.39 9.52
C ALA A 436 14.62 12.65 9.23
N GLN A 437 13.84 12.87 10.29
CA GLN A 437 12.41 13.19 10.23
C GLN A 437 12.10 14.03 11.47
N GLY A 438 11.40 15.15 11.30
CA GLY A 438 11.14 16.03 12.43
C GLY A 438 10.27 17.23 12.10
N SER A 439 10.04 18.06 13.09
CA SER A 439 9.31 19.33 12.98
C SER A 439 10.25 20.53 12.85
N GLY A 440 9.72 21.63 12.32
CA GLY A 440 10.46 22.84 12.02
C GLY A 440 11.28 22.74 10.73
N ASP A 441 12.14 23.73 10.53
CA ASP A 441 13.04 23.77 9.37
C ASP A 441 14.12 22.71 9.48
N TYR A 442 14.48 22.08 8.36
CA TYR A 442 15.59 21.14 8.32
C TYR A 442 16.91 21.87 8.63
N SER A 443 17.75 21.23 9.44
CA SER A 443 19.15 21.65 9.63
C SER A 443 20.07 20.46 9.40
N SER A 444 21.15 20.67 8.65
CA SER A 444 21.97 19.59 8.08
C SER A 444 22.88 18.83 9.05
N SER A 445 22.76 19.03 10.36
CA SER A 445 23.68 18.49 11.36
C SER A 445 23.35 17.09 11.89
N ASP A 446 22.14 16.58 11.68
CA ASP A 446 21.63 15.44 12.47
C ASP A 446 21.07 14.29 11.60
N LEU A 447 21.86 13.84 10.61
CA LEU A 447 21.53 12.67 9.81
C LEU A 447 22.01 11.37 10.47
N ASN A 448 21.10 10.39 10.63
CA ASN A 448 21.48 9.03 10.97
C ASN A 448 21.86 8.24 9.70
N LEU A 449 23.15 8.00 9.52
CA LEU A 449 23.66 7.22 8.38
C LEU A 449 23.91 5.74 8.74
N SER A 450 23.85 5.37 10.02
CA SER A 450 24.18 4.00 10.46
C SER A 450 22.91 3.19 10.71
N ASN A 451 22.67 2.23 9.82
CA ASN A 451 21.46 1.42 9.77
C ASN A 451 20.16 2.17 10.13
N PRO A 452 19.87 3.31 9.47
CA PRO A 452 18.61 4.03 9.70
C PRO A 452 17.41 3.16 9.31
N PRO A 453 16.20 3.52 9.75
CA PRO A 453 14.97 2.90 9.26
C PRO A 453 14.95 2.88 7.73
N ARG A 454 14.55 1.75 7.16
CA ARG A 454 14.50 1.55 5.71
C ARG A 454 13.15 0.97 5.34
N ARG A 455 12.44 1.63 4.43
CA ARG A 455 11.06 1.29 4.04
C ARG A 455 10.64 2.03 2.75
N ASP A 456 9.39 1.91 2.32
CA ASP A 456 8.91 2.55 1.07
C ASP A 456 7.84 3.62 1.29
N VAL A 457 7.28 3.76 2.50
CA VAL A 457 6.41 4.89 2.88
C VAL A 457 6.80 5.46 4.23
N ALA A 458 7.01 6.77 4.32
CA ALA A 458 7.28 7.47 5.58
C ALA A 458 6.53 8.80 5.65
N ILE A 459 6.18 9.24 6.84
CA ILE A 459 5.52 10.52 7.06
C ILE A 459 6.51 11.68 6.80
N LEU A 460 6.10 12.64 5.98
CA LEU A 460 6.54 14.02 6.08
C LEU A 460 5.71 14.66 7.21
N PRO A 461 6.31 14.98 8.37
CA PRO A 461 5.58 15.59 9.47
C PRO A 461 4.98 16.92 9.07
N ASP A 462 3.86 17.29 9.68
CA ASP A 462 3.32 18.62 9.51
C ASP A 462 4.31 19.67 10.01
N SER A 463 4.37 20.82 9.32
CA SER A 463 5.27 21.92 9.65
C SER A 463 6.72 21.45 9.89
N GLY A 464 7.20 20.50 9.09
CA GLY A 464 8.40 19.72 9.34
C GLY A 464 9.11 19.25 8.08
N TYR A 465 9.94 18.22 8.24
CA TYR A 465 10.79 17.70 7.18
C TYR A 465 10.95 16.17 7.22
N LEU A 466 11.28 15.62 6.05
CA LEU A 466 11.70 14.23 5.85
C LEU A 466 12.94 14.22 4.95
N VAL A 467 14.02 13.61 5.42
CA VAL A 467 15.24 13.36 4.63
C VAL A 467 15.29 11.88 4.27
N LEU A 468 15.10 11.59 3.00
CA LEU A 468 15.15 10.24 2.47
C LEU A 468 16.39 10.02 1.60
N ALA A 469 17.00 8.85 1.74
CA ALA A 469 18.16 8.45 0.97
C ALA A 469 17.94 7.10 0.28
N PHE A 470 18.31 7.01 -0.98
CA PHE A 470 18.25 5.76 -1.74
C PHE A 470 19.43 5.68 -2.70
N LYS A 471 19.75 4.47 -3.11
CA LYS A 471 20.82 4.21 -4.07
C LYS A 471 20.23 4.14 -5.47
N THR A 472 20.90 4.73 -6.46
CA THR A 472 20.50 4.69 -7.87
C THR A 472 20.82 3.34 -8.52
N ASP A 473 20.21 2.27 -7.99
CA ASP A 473 20.50 0.88 -8.34
C ASP A 473 19.40 0.21 -9.19
N ASN A 474 18.43 0.99 -9.67
CA ASN A 474 17.28 0.51 -10.43
C ASN A 474 16.87 1.52 -11.54
N PRO A 475 17.34 1.34 -12.79
CA PRO A 475 17.09 2.27 -13.90
C PRO A 475 15.73 2.10 -14.59
#